data_AF-A0A1Z5JZY9-F1
#
_entry.id   AF-A0A1Z5JZY9-F1
#
_cell.length_a   1.000
_cell.length_b   1.000
_cell.length_c   1.000
_cell.angle_alpha   90.00
_cell.angle_beta   90.00
_cell.angle_gamma   90.00
#
_symmetry.space_group_name_H-M   'P 1'
#
loop_
_entity.id
_entity.type
_entity.pdbx_description
1 polymer ?
#
loop_
_entity_poly.entity_id
_entity_poly.type
_entity_poly.pdbx_seq_one_letter_code
_entity_poly.pdbx_strand_id
1 'polypeptide(L)'
;MSPPKKRVKLAAAAADAAAAAESSLSGDVNLESIDGLFSKIISKLKTMNSGNAKEDGTNLMLSFMKLKAWQNELLEKLDVSQTELTQAITRKERQERALAALVYEKDQLDRELVQCREFELKYLKKLAGEEVGPDCDGNTETFDQEALFVKYLNANVHDPNDKQKIIATLHQEITARGSFERDLKLNEGQLERIKKDLAINASFLKSLPDNLSVIERATMPLQKFMAHKTPQGTLPVARMIGTDRRRRLDLARLLCGPLYTLFAQLQHYLDRPVRPESAGNSFLSCAETMSLSISPDDSTHSEVILHIPIPNILNSSTAPGQTKKVLIHFRYYEKHNVITAFASGAKTTLNQEILLDELFPNDYPDSIADTDGRPYHWCNYLGGLHVTYKKQESTSLGVVLRALERRIRANETLKHILHQLERCYVPQTSGKETPCRLIKFEATEEGENNKRSLEKTYTVVFVPRTSDAQFIVSVCIHMARYPAVPPRWMLSGSHLVTSNDWNVTDSPLYDTHLASLERYVNADGLVELLQNSLSPIRNDEANYEWILLYQLRCICERIATNYNVSQAGTRQFKGRDHAPIDTQN
;
A
#
# COMPACT_ATOMS: atom_id res chain seq x y z
N MET A 1 -6.90 -54.28 29.18
CA MET A 1 -7.54 -55.16 30.19
C MET A 1 -6.66 -56.38 30.39
N SER A 2 -6.21 -56.62 31.62
CA SER A 2 -5.27 -57.71 31.97
C SER A 2 -5.97 -59.08 31.97
N PRO A 3 -5.29 -60.18 31.59
CA PRO A 3 -5.90 -61.51 31.62
C PRO A 3 -5.96 -62.04 33.07
N PRO A 4 -7.02 -62.79 33.44
CA PRO A 4 -7.19 -63.29 34.80
C PRO A 4 -6.29 -64.51 35.07
N LYS A 5 -5.56 -64.44 36.19
CA LYS A 5 -4.54 -65.39 36.70
C LYS A 5 -5.07 -66.78 37.14
N LYS A 6 -6.18 -67.28 36.59
CA LYS A 6 -6.79 -68.55 37.04
C LYS A 6 -6.38 -69.82 36.25
N ARG A 7 -5.64 -69.70 35.14
CA ARG A 7 -5.39 -70.84 34.23
C ARG A 7 -4.25 -71.80 34.60
N VAL A 8 -3.40 -71.50 35.59
CA VAL A 8 -2.22 -72.36 35.89
C VAL A 8 -2.52 -73.50 36.88
N LYS A 9 -3.61 -73.45 37.66
CA LYS A 9 -3.89 -74.46 38.70
C LYS A 9 -4.59 -75.75 38.22
N LEU A 10 -5.21 -75.75 37.03
CA LEU A 10 -5.97 -76.92 36.55
C LEU A 10 -5.16 -77.88 35.68
N ALA A 11 -4.11 -77.40 34.99
CA ALA A 11 -3.27 -78.27 34.15
C ALA A 11 -2.34 -79.18 34.98
N ALA A 12 -1.85 -78.71 36.13
CA ALA A 12 -0.97 -79.50 37.01
C ALA A 12 -1.70 -80.69 37.66
N ALA A 13 -2.99 -80.54 37.99
CA ALA A 13 -3.77 -81.61 38.64
C ALA A 13 -4.16 -82.76 37.70
N ALA A 14 -4.17 -82.53 36.38
CA ALA A 14 -4.48 -83.58 35.41
C ALA A 14 -3.27 -84.47 35.07
N ALA A 15 -2.05 -83.93 35.15
CA ALA A 15 -0.82 -84.68 34.89
C ALA A 15 -0.49 -85.68 36.02
N ASP A 16 -0.72 -85.29 37.28
CA ASP A 16 -0.47 -86.17 38.44
C ASP A 16 -1.46 -87.36 38.53
N ALA A 17 -2.64 -87.25 37.93
CA ALA A 17 -3.65 -88.32 37.94
C ALA A 17 -3.39 -89.42 36.90
N ALA A 18 -2.67 -89.11 35.80
CA ALA A 18 -2.34 -90.09 34.77
C ALA A 18 -1.17 -91.01 35.20
N ALA A 19 -0.21 -90.49 35.97
CA ALA A 19 0.94 -91.26 36.45
C ALA A 19 0.60 -92.30 37.54
N ALA A 20 -0.55 -92.15 38.22
CA ALA A 20 -0.97 -93.06 39.30
C ALA A 20 -1.75 -94.30 38.81
N ALA A 21 -2.17 -94.35 37.54
CA ALA A 21 -3.06 -95.40 37.03
C ALA A 21 -2.36 -96.62 36.39
N GLU A 22 -1.05 -96.57 36.17
CA GLU A 22 -0.30 -97.67 35.51
C GLU A 22 0.36 -98.67 36.48
N SER A 23 0.17 -98.52 37.81
CA SER A 23 0.98 -99.24 38.81
C SER A 23 0.27 -100.41 39.54
N SER A 24 -0.98 -100.77 39.23
CA SER A 24 -1.75 -101.65 40.15
C SER A 24 -2.57 -102.77 39.49
N LEU A 25 -2.06 -103.40 38.43
CA LEU A 25 -2.68 -104.60 37.84
C LEU A 25 -1.63 -105.69 37.57
N SER A 26 -1.10 -106.28 38.64
CA SER A 26 -0.42 -107.59 38.59
C SER A 26 -0.69 -108.37 39.87
N GLY A 27 -1.96 -108.69 40.09
CA GLY A 27 -2.35 -109.72 41.06
C GLY A 27 -2.49 -111.05 40.33
N ASP A 28 -1.36 -111.74 40.09
CA ASP A 28 -1.37 -113.11 39.56
C ASP A 28 -2.17 -114.01 40.52
N VAL A 29 -3.33 -114.46 40.06
CA VAL A 29 -4.14 -115.45 40.78
C VAL A 29 -3.40 -116.78 40.66
N ASN A 30 -2.83 -117.25 41.77
CA ASN A 30 -2.05 -118.49 41.81
C ASN A 30 -2.95 -119.73 41.62
N LEU A 31 -3.20 -120.08 40.36
CA LEU A 31 -4.05 -121.19 39.91
C LEU A 31 -3.56 -122.56 40.40
N GLU A 32 -2.25 -122.73 40.67
CA GLU A 32 -1.68 -124.00 41.14
C GLU A 32 -2.17 -124.39 42.55
N SER A 33 -2.53 -123.42 43.39
CA SER A 33 -3.06 -123.67 44.73
C SER A 33 -4.47 -124.29 44.71
N ILE A 34 -5.25 -123.98 43.66
CA ILE A 34 -6.65 -124.39 43.48
C ILE A 34 -6.73 -125.81 42.95
N ASP A 35 -5.92 -126.15 41.95
CA ASP A 35 -5.81 -127.53 41.46
C ASP A 35 -5.31 -128.48 42.55
N GLY A 36 -4.41 -128.02 43.42
CA GLY A 36 -3.98 -128.74 44.62
C GLY A 36 -5.09 -128.95 45.65
N LEU A 37 -6.00 -127.99 45.83
CA LEU A 37 -7.15 -128.10 46.73
C LEU A 37 -8.25 -129.02 46.17
N PHE A 38 -8.59 -128.90 44.88
CA PHE A 38 -9.55 -129.80 44.23
C PHE A 38 -9.03 -131.24 44.19
N SER A 39 -7.74 -131.44 43.90
CA SER A 39 -7.12 -132.77 43.94
C SER A 39 -7.15 -133.38 45.34
N LYS A 40 -6.94 -132.58 46.40
CA LYS A 40 -7.07 -133.03 47.82
C LYS A 40 -8.51 -133.36 48.21
N ILE A 41 -9.51 -132.62 47.74
CA ILE A 41 -10.93 -132.90 47.97
C ILE A 41 -11.35 -134.19 47.27
N ILE A 42 -11.00 -134.35 45.98
CA ILE A 42 -11.37 -135.51 45.16
C ILE A 42 -10.71 -136.80 45.67
N SER A 43 -9.42 -136.74 46.04
CA SER A 43 -8.70 -137.89 46.59
C SER A 43 -9.27 -138.36 47.93
N LYS A 44 -9.67 -137.43 48.82
CA LYS A 44 -10.29 -137.78 50.11
C LYS A 44 -11.72 -138.29 50.01
N LEU A 45 -12.52 -137.77 49.07
CA LEU A 45 -13.85 -138.30 48.78
C LEU A 45 -13.81 -139.76 48.28
N LYS A 46 -12.74 -140.15 47.56
CA LYS A 46 -12.52 -141.55 47.14
C LYS A 46 -12.13 -142.47 48.30
N THR A 47 -11.51 -141.97 49.36
CA THR A 47 -11.04 -142.78 50.50
C THR A 47 -12.01 -142.85 51.69
N MET A 48 -13.08 -142.04 51.73
CA MET A 48 -14.10 -142.06 52.80
C MET A 48 -14.94 -143.36 52.90
N ASN A 49 -14.71 -144.35 52.02
CA ASN A 49 -15.43 -145.63 52.01
C ASN A 49 -14.90 -146.66 53.06
N SER A 50 -13.95 -146.29 53.92
CA SER A 50 -13.41 -147.17 54.97
C SER A 50 -13.27 -146.48 56.34
N GLY A 51 -14.16 -146.81 57.28
CA GLY A 51 -13.87 -146.94 58.71
C GLY A 51 -13.78 -145.70 59.62
N ASN A 52 -13.25 -144.54 59.20
CA ASN A 52 -12.99 -143.39 60.11
C ASN A 52 -13.73 -142.10 59.70
N ALA A 53 -15.06 -142.15 59.75
CA ALA A 53 -15.94 -141.11 59.20
C ALA A 53 -15.88 -139.73 59.88
N LYS A 54 -15.32 -139.59 61.10
CA LYS A 54 -15.35 -138.32 61.85
C LYS A 54 -14.18 -137.36 61.55
N GLU A 55 -12.96 -137.85 61.37
CA GLU A 55 -11.76 -137.02 61.13
C GLU A 55 -11.58 -136.61 59.66
N ASP A 56 -12.04 -137.44 58.73
CA ASP A 56 -12.01 -137.10 57.30
C ASP A 56 -13.12 -136.13 56.91
N GLY A 57 -14.27 -136.19 57.58
CA GLY A 57 -15.36 -135.24 57.41
C GLY A 57 -14.97 -133.82 57.81
N THR A 58 -14.24 -133.64 58.92
CA THR A 58 -13.78 -132.32 59.39
C THR A 58 -12.72 -131.72 58.47
N ASN A 59 -11.81 -132.54 57.93
CA ASN A 59 -10.81 -132.08 56.97
C ASN A 59 -11.41 -131.72 55.60
N LEU A 60 -12.37 -132.50 55.11
CA LEU A 60 -13.10 -132.19 53.87
C LEU A 60 -13.87 -130.87 54.02
N MET A 61 -14.53 -130.69 55.17
CA MET A 61 -15.20 -129.44 55.53
C MET A 61 -14.22 -128.26 55.58
N LEU A 62 -13.01 -128.45 56.12
CA LEU A 62 -11.96 -127.43 56.13
C LEU A 62 -11.52 -127.03 54.71
N SER A 63 -11.39 -127.99 53.79
CA SER A 63 -11.08 -127.73 52.39
C SER A 63 -12.21 -127.01 51.65
N PHE A 64 -13.47 -127.36 51.89
CA PHE A 64 -14.61 -126.61 51.35
C PHE A 64 -14.72 -125.20 51.94
N MET A 65 -14.38 -125.01 53.23
CA MET A 65 -14.30 -123.67 53.82
C MET A 65 -13.20 -122.83 53.19
N LYS A 66 -12.04 -123.41 52.85
CA LYS A 66 -10.98 -122.72 52.10
C LYS A 66 -11.42 -122.35 50.68
N LEU A 67 -12.11 -123.25 49.97
CA LEU A 67 -12.66 -122.96 48.65
C LEU A 67 -13.70 -121.83 48.72
N LYS A 68 -14.58 -121.86 49.72
CA LYS A 68 -15.57 -120.80 49.95
C LYS A 68 -14.91 -119.46 50.32
N ALA A 69 -13.86 -119.48 51.14
CA ALA A 69 -13.09 -118.28 51.45
C ALA A 69 -12.42 -117.68 50.20
N TRP A 70 -11.89 -118.52 49.32
CA TRP A 70 -11.31 -118.08 48.06
C TRP A 70 -12.36 -117.56 47.07
N GLN A 71 -13.51 -118.23 46.96
CA GLN A 71 -14.64 -117.74 46.16
C GLN A 71 -15.09 -116.36 46.65
N ASN A 72 -15.17 -116.17 47.98
CA ASN A 72 -15.48 -114.88 48.57
C ASN A 72 -14.40 -113.82 48.26
N GLU A 73 -13.10 -114.17 48.34
CA GLU A 73 -12.00 -113.27 47.99
C GLU A 73 -12.03 -112.85 46.51
N LEU A 74 -12.39 -113.77 45.60
CA LEU A 74 -12.47 -113.48 44.17
C LEU A 74 -13.70 -112.64 43.83
N LEU A 75 -14.83 -112.90 44.49
CA LEU A 75 -16.01 -112.05 44.40
C LEU A 75 -15.71 -110.64 44.96
N GLU A 76 -14.98 -110.54 46.07
CA GLU A 76 -14.55 -109.25 46.62
C GLU A 76 -13.61 -108.51 45.66
N LYS A 77 -12.62 -109.20 45.04
CA LYS A 77 -11.75 -108.60 44.02
C LYS A 77 -12.52 -108.20 42.76
N LEU A 78 -13.52 -108.97 42.36
CA LEU A 78 -14.38 -108.65 41.24
C LEU A 78 -15.23 -107.41 41.55
N ASP A 79 -15.81 -107.33 42.74
CA ASP A 79 -16.55 -106.16 43.21
C ASP A 79 -15.64 -104.93 43.30
N VAL A 80 -14.42 -105.06 43.82
CA VAL A 80 -13.42 -103.98 43.83
C VAL A 80 -13.09 -103.53 42.41
N SER A 81 -12.79 -104.46 41.48
CA SER A 81 -12.50 -104.11 40.08
C SER A 81 -13.71 -103.48 39.38
N GLN A 82 -14.93 -103.95 39.66
CA GLN A 82 -16.15 -103.37 39.11
C GLN A 82 -16.42 -101.97 39.67
N THR A 83 -16.15 -101.74 40.96
CA THR A 83 -16.25 -100.41 41.57
C THR A 83 -15.18 -99.45 41.04
N GLU A 84 -13.95 -99.91 40.81
CA GLU A 84 -12.89 -99.13 40.17
C GLU A 84 -13.22 -98.79 38.71
N LEU A 85 -13.73 -99.75 37.94
CA LEU A 85 -14.14 -99.53 36.56
C LEU A 85 -15.30 -98.53 36.48
N THR A 86 -16.31 -98.67 37.34
CA THR A 86 -17.43 -97.71 37.40
C THR A 86 -16.96 -96.33 37.86
N GLN A 87 -16.00 -96.24 38.80
CA GLN A 87 -15.35 -94.98 39.14
C GLN A 87 -14.56 -94.38 37.97
N ALA A 88 -13.83 -95.19 37.20
CA ALA A 88 -13.09 -94.73 36.03
C ALA A 88 -14.04 -94.22 34.93
N ILE A 89 -15.14 -94.93 34.66
CA ILE A 89 -16.19 -94.52 33.71
C ILE A 89 -16.81 -93.20 34.17
N THR A 90 -17.22 -93.08 35.43
CA THR A 90 -17.81 -91.83 35.94
C THR A 90 -16.84 -90.66 35.92
N ARG A 91 -15.53 -90.88 36.13
CA ARG A 91 -14.48 -89.86 35.95
C ARG A 91 -14.36 -89.45 34.48
N LYS A 92 -14.33 -90.39 33.56
CA LYS A 92 -14.29 -90.14 32.12
C LYS A 92 -15.50 -89.32 31.66
N GLU A 93 -16.71 -89.72 32.07
CA GLU A 93 -17.93 -88.97 31.75
C GLU A 93 -17.92 -87.53 32.31
N ARG A 94 -17.35 -87.32 33.51
CA ARG A 94 -17.18 -85.96 34.06
C ARG A 94 -16.21 -85.13 33.22
N GLN A 95 -15.12 -85.72 32.75
CA GLN A 95 -14.17 -85.05 31.86
C GLN A 95 -14.80 -84.72 30.51
N GLU A 96 -15.57 -85.65 29.92
CA GLU A 96 -16.30 -85.42 28.67
C GLU A 96 -17.32 -84.29 28.81
N ARG A 97 -18.06 -84.24 29.93
CA ARG A 97 -18.97 -83.11 30.21
C ARG A 97 -18.24 -81.78 30.35
N ALA A 98 -17.07 -81.75 31.01
CA ALA A 98 -16.27 -80.54 31.12
C ALA A 98 -15.72 -80.06 29.77
N LEU A 99 -15.28 -81.01 28.92
CA LEU A 99 -14.82 -80.71 27.57
C LEU A 99 -15.96 -80.17 26.71
N ALA A 100 -17.15 -80.79 26.77
CA ALA A 100 -18.34 -80.31 26.05
C ALA A 100 -18.73 -78.88 26.46
N ALA A 101 -18.64 -78.55 27.76
CA ALA A 101 -18.89 -77.18 28.24
C ALA A 101 -17.87 -76.17 27.69
N LEU A 102 -16.59 -76.53 27.63
CA LEU A 102 -15.53 -75.67 27.07
C LEU A 102 -15.67 -75.49 25.55
N VAL A 103 -16.07 -76.54 24.83
CA VAL A 103 -16.33 -76.44 23.38
C VAL A 103 -17.51 -75.50 23.13
N TYR A 104 -18.59 -75.63 23.92
CA TYR A 104 -19.72 -74.72 23.83
C TYR A 104 -19.33 -73.26 24.11
N GLU A 105 -18.52 -73.00 25.15
CA GLU A 105 -18.04 -71.65 25.47
C GLU A 105 -17.16 -71.09 24.33
N LYS A 106 -16.28 -71.92 23.76
CA LYS A 106 -15.48 -71.53 22.59
C LYS A 106 -16.38 -71.16 21.41
N ASP A 107 -17.35 -72.01 21.07
CA ASP A 107 -18.27 -71.78 19.94
C ASP A 107 -19.18 -70.56 20.19
N GLN A 108 -19.53 -70.28 21.45
CA GLN A 108 -20.23 -69.06 21.82
C GLN A 108 -19.33 -67.83 21.61
N LEU A 109 -18.10 -67.85 22.13
CA LEU A 109 -17.16 -66.74 21.97
C LEU A 109 -16.79 -66.50 20.51
N ASP A 110 -16.65 -67.55 19.70
CA ASP A 110 -16.40 -67.44 18.26
C ASP A 110 -17.60 -66.78 17.55
N ARG A 111 -18.83 -67.15 17.92
CA ARG A 111 -20.05 -66.49 17.41
C ARG A 111 -20.13 -65.02 17.84
N GLU A 112 -19.84 -64.73 19.10
CA GLU A 112 -19.80 -63.35 19.62
C GLU A 112 -18.71 -62.53 18.90
N LEU A 113 -17.54 -63.10 18.64
CA LEU A 113 -16.46 -62.45 17.89
C LEU A 113 -16.84 -62.16 16.44
N VAL A 114 -17.52 -63.10 15.76
CA VAL A 114 -18.05 -62.85 14.40
C VAL A 114 -19.08 -61.72 14.44
N GLN A 115 -20.01 -61.76 15.39
CA GLN A 115 -21.03 -60.72 15.56
C GLN A 115 -20.40 -59.34 15.87
N CYS A 116 -19.34 -59.30 16.66
CA CYS A 116 -18.61 -58.06 16.97
C CYS A 116 -17.73 -57.57 15.83
N ARG A 117 -17.41 -58.40 14.83
CA ARG A 117 -16.65 -57.98 13.63
C ARG A 117 -17.54 -57.39 12.56
N GLU A 118 -18.81 -57.78 12.52
CA GLU A 118 -19.81 -57.25 11.59
C GLU A 118 -20.37 -55.90 12.09
N PHE A 119 -19.55 -54.85 12.05
CA PHE A 119 -20.07 -53.50 12.22
C PHE A 119 -20.74 -53.02 10.92
N GLU A 120 -22.04 -52.76 10.97
CA GLU A 120 -22.77 -52.20 9.84
C GLU A 120 -22.33 -50.75 9.57
N LEU A 121 -21.44 -50.57 8.59
CA LEU A 121 -20.97 -49.27 8.11
C LEU A 121 -22.00 -48.52 7.23
N LYS A 122 -23.29 -48.85 7.33
CA LYS A 122 -24.34 -48.29 6.46
C LYS A 122 -24.41 -46.76 6.54
N TYR A 123 -24.32 -46.21 7.74
CA TYR A 123 -24.36 -44.76 7.96
C TYR A 123 -23.09 -44.05 7.47
N LEU A 124 -21.93 -44.69 7.63
CA LEU A 124 -20.65 -44.13 7.15
C LEU A 124 -20.63 -44.07 5.62
N LYS A 125 -21.13 -45.12 4.95
CA LYS A 125 -21.29 -45.14 3.49
C LYS A 125 -22.27 -44.09 2.98
N LYS A 126 -23.36 -43.86 3.73
CA LYS A 126 -24.36 -42.82 3.38
C LYS A 126 -23.79 -41.41 3.51
N LEU A 127 -23.13 -41.09 4.64
CA LEU A 127 -22.48 -39.80 4.87
C LEU A 127 -21.40 -39.51 3.81
N ALA A 128 -20.59 -40.51 3.45
CA ALA A 128 -19.61 -40.41 2.38
C ALA A 128 -20.25 -40.11 1.01
N GLY A 129 -21.37 -40.75 0.68
CA GLY A 129 -22.09 -40.50 -0.57
C GLY A 129 -22.70 -39.10 -0.64
N GLU A 130 -23.17 -38.56 0.48
CA GLU A 130 -23.78 -37.22 0.55
C GLU A 130 -22.74 -36.09 0.39
N GLU A 131 -21.50 -36.28 0.87
CA GLU A 131 -20.44 -35.25 0.74
C GLU A 131 -19.80 -35.20 -0.65
N VAL A 132 -19.84 -36.30 -1.41
CA VAL A 132 -19.25 -36.35 -2.75
C VAL A 132 -20.15 -35.71 -3.80
N GLY A 133 -21.46 -35.63 -3.54
CA GLY A 133 -22.45 -35.04 -4.44
C GLY A 133 -22.60 -35.82 -5.77
N PRO A 134 -23.82 -35.94 -6.32
CA PRO A 134 -24.02 -36.59 -7.62
C PRO A 134 -23.59 -35.73 -8.83
N ASP A 135 -23.14 -34.48 -8.62
CA ASP A 135 -23.07 -33.47 -9.68
C ASP A 135 -21.65 -33.16 -10.21
N CYS A 136 -20.66 -34.03 -10.01
CA CYS A 136 -19.37 -33.92 -10.69
C CYS A 136 -19.48 -34.43 -12.15
N ASP A 137 -20.32 -33.77 -12.93
CA ASP A 137 -20.44 -33.97 -14.37
C ASP A 137 -19.19 -33.41 -15.07
N GLY A 138 -18.42 -34.32 -15.67
CA GLY A 138 -17.56 -34.00 -16.79
C GLY A 138 -16.10 -33.70 -16.46
N ASN A 139 -15.28 -34.74 -16.64
CA ASN A 139 -13.87 -34.66 -17.03
C ASN A 139 -12.91 -34.07 -16.00
N THR A 140 -12.47 -34.89 -15.05
CA THR A 140 -11.05 -34.92 -14.67
C THR A 140 -10.70 -36.31 -14.16
N GLU A 141 -9.50 -36.75 -14.52
CA GLU A 141 -8.91 -38.04 -14.21
C GLU A 141 -9.22 -38.51 -12.79
N THR A 142 -9.72 -39.75 -12.74
CA THR A 142 -9.96 -40.61 -11.59
C THR A 142 -8.98 -40.37 -10.44
N PHE A 143 -9.29 -39.44 -9.54
CA PHE A 143 -9.05 -39.70 -8.13
C PHE A 143 -9.92 -40.91 -7.81
N ASP A 144 -9.34 -42.11 -7.75
CA ASP A 144 -10.02 -43.31 -7.27
C ASP A 144 -10.40 -43.08 -5.80
N GLN A 145 -11.53 -42.40 -5.60
CA GLN A 145 -12.11 -42.10 -4.29
C GLN A 145 -12.47 -43.41 -3.60
N GLU A 146 -12.87 -44.42 -4.37
CA GLU A 146 -13.01 -45.79 -3.90
C GLU A 146 -11.68 -46.35 -3.39
N ALA A 147 -10.53 -46.02 -3.99
CA ALA A 147 -9.21 -46.39 -3.46
C ALA A 147 -8.84 -45.63 -2.17
N LEU A 148 -9.26 -44.37 -1.98
CA LEU A 148 -9.12 -43.66 -0.71
C LEU A 148 -10.00 -44.29 0.38
N PHE A 149 -11.25 -44.63 0.07
CA PHE A 149 -12.13 -45.34 1.01
C PHE A 149 -11.60 -46.74 1.34
N VAL A 150 -11.14 -47.47 0.34
CA VAL A 150 -10.48 -48.77 0.51
C VAL A 150 -9.20 -48.61 1.34
N LYS A 151 -8.45 -47.50 1.21
CA LYS A 151 -7.30 -47.21 2.07
C LYS A 151 -7.68 -46.98 3.53
N TYR A 152 -8.80 -46.31 3.83
CA TYR A 152 -9.29 -46.13 5.21
C TYR A 152 -9.95 -47.40 5.78
N LEU A 153 -10.68 -48.16 4.95
CA LEU A 153 -11.36 -49.39 5.33
C LEU A 153 -10.40 -50.58 5.49
N ASN A 154 -9.32 -50.62 4.71
CA ASN A 154 -8.28 -51.65 4.80
C ASN A 154 -7.17 -51.28 5.80
N ALA A 155 -7.17 -50.05 6.34
CA ALA A 155 -6.21 -49.67 7.36
C ALA A 155 -6.45 -50.50 8.64
N ASN A 156 -5.40 -51.11 9.15
CA ASN A 156 -5.53 -51.96 10.33
C ASN A 156 -5.71 -51.08 11.58
N VAL A 157 -6.96 -50.95 12.05
CA VAL A 157 -7.31 -50.18 13.24
C VAL A 157 -6.64 -50.71 14.52
N HIS A 158 -6.13 -51.94 14.48
CA HIS A 158 -5.35 -52.54 15.57
C HIS A 158 -3.86 -52.18 15.54
N ASP A 159 -3.33 -51.62 14.44
CA ASP A 159 -2.00 -51.03 14.40
C ASP A 159 -2.05 -49.59 14.98
N PRO A 160 -1.33 -49.29 16.08
CA PRO A 160 -1.32 -47.96 16.68
C PRO A 160 -0.85 -46.85 15.71
N ASN A 161 0.05 -47.15 14.76
CA ASN A 161 0.57 -46.15 13.83
C ASN A 161 -0.47 -45.75 12.79
N ASP A 162 -1.19 -46.72 12.22
CA ASP A 162 -2.22 -46.44 11.23
C ASP A 162 -3.45 -45.79 11.88
N LYS A 163 -3.80 -46.20 13.10
CA LYS A 163 -4.81 -45.51 13.91
C LYS A 163 -4.48 -44.04 14.14
N GLN A 164 -3.23 -43.71 14.51
CA GLN A 164 -2.81 -42.32 14.71
C GLN A 164 -2.86 -41.50 13.42
N LYS A 165 -2.45 -42.08 12.28
CA LYS A 165 -2.55 -41.41 10.98
C LYS A 165 -4.00 -41.10 10.61
N ILE A 166 -4.92 -42.05 10.78
CA ILE A 166 -6.35 -41.83 10.50
C ILE A 166 -6.91 -40.71 11.38
N ILE A 167 -6.63 -40.74 12.69
CA ILE A 167 -7.07 -39.71 13.64
C ILE A 167 -6.50 -38.33 13.24
N ALA A 168 -5.22 -38.26 12.86
CA ALA A 168 -4.60 -37.02 12.42
C ALA A 168 -5.26 -36.47 11.14
N THR A 169 -5.56 -37.33 10.15
CA THR A 169 -6.26 -36.89 8.94
C THR A 169 -7.68 -36.42 9.24
N LEU A 170 -8.43 -37.14 10.09
CA LEU A 170 -9.77 -36.70 10.50
C LEU A 170 -9.73 -35.35 11.24
N HIS A 171 -8.74 -35.13 12.12
CA HIS A 171 -8.56 -33.83 12.75
C HIS A 171 -8.22 -32.73 11.74
N GLN A 172 -7.38 -33.03 10.74
CA GLN A 172 -7.07 -32.11 9.66
C GLN A 172 -8.33 -31.76 8.85
N GLU A 173 -9.17 -32.74 8.51
CA GLU A 173 -10.43 -32.53 7.79
C GLU A 173 -11.43 -31.73 8.62
N ILE A 174 -11.61 -32.04 9.90
CA ILE A 174 -12.47 -31.26 10.81
C ILE A 174 -11.97 -29.81 10.88
N THR A 175 -10.66 -29.61 10.98
CA THR A 175 -10.07 -28.27 11.01
C THR A 175 -10.29 -27.54 9.70
N ALA A 176 -10.13 -28.22 8.56
CA ALA A 176 -10.36 -27.68 7.23
C ALA A 176 -11.82 -27.30 7.00
N ARG A 177 -12.77 -28.15 7.40
CA ARG A 177 -14.21 -27.83 7.38
C ARG A 177 -14.53 -26.64 8.26
N GLY A 178 -13.95 -26.58 9.46
CA GLY A 178 -14.10 -25.45 10.37
C GLY A 178 -13.49 -24.14 9.84
N SER A 179 -12.42 -24.17 9.03
CA SER A 179 -11.95 -22.97 8.30
C SER A 179 -12.88 -22.61 7.15
N PHE A 180 -13.31 -23.57 6.34
CA PHE A 180 -14.22 -23.30 5.22
C PHE A 180 -15.56 -22.75 5.69
N GLU A 181 -16.10 -23.22 6.82
CA GLU A 181 -17.34 -22.68 7.39
C GLU A 181 -17.15 -21.22 7.85
N ARG A 182 -16.00 -20.87 8.44
CA ARG A 182 -15.69 -19.49 8.83
C ARG A 182 -15.49 -18.59 7.62
N ASP A 183 -14.80 -19.08 6.59
CA ASP A 183 -14.58 -18.33 5.34
C ASP A 183 -15.89 -18.13 4.59
N LEU A 184 -16.76 -19.14 4.54
CA LEU A 184 -18.11 -19.03 3.99
C LEU A 184 -18.91 -17.95 4.73
N LYS A 185 -18.93 -17.98 6.06
CA LYS A 185 -19.60 -16.95 6.88
C LYS A 185 -19.03 -15.54 6.65
N LEU A 186 -17.71 -15.40 6.50
CA LEU A 186 -17.07 -14.12 6.19
C LEU A 186 -17.46 -13.63 4.79
N ASN A 187 -17.47 -14.52 3.80
CA ASN A 187 -17.83 -14.21 2.43
C ASN A 187 -19.33 -13.87 2.29
N GLU A 188 -20.22 -14.57 2.98
CA GLU A 188 -21.62 -14.21 3.10
C GLU A 188 -21.78 -12.81 3.71
N GLY A 189 -21.01 -12.50 4.76
CA GLY A 189 -20.97 -11.16 5.35
C GLY A 189 -20.48 -10.08 4.39
N GLN A 190 -19.46 -10.35 3.57
CA GLN A 190 -18.98 -9.44 2.53
C GLN A 190 -20.01 -9.26 1.40
N LEU A 191 -20.65 -10.34 0.97
CA LEU A 191 -21.70 -10.33 -0.05
C LEU A 191 -22.87 -9.44 0.40
N GLU A 192 -23.31 -9.56 1.65
CA GLU A 192 -24.37 -8.73 2.19
C GLU A 192 -23.98 -7.25 2.30
N ARG A 193 -22.70 -6.93 2.59
CA ARG A 193 -22.20 -5.54 2.52
C ARG A 193 -22.24 -5.00 1.09
N ILE A 194 -21.71 -5.76 0.13
CA ILE A 194 -21.70 -5.36 -1.28
C ILE A 194 -23.13 -5.18 -1.80
N LYS A 195 -24.07 -6.06 -1.45
CA LYS A 195 -25.49 -5.90 -1.81
C LYS A 195 -26.09 -4.62 -1.24
N LYS A 196 -25.78 -4.29 0.02
CA LYS A 196 -26.23 -3.02 0.65
C LYS A 196 -25.65 -1.81 -0.06
N ASP A 197 -24.35 -1.81 -0.35
CA ASP A 197 -23.68 -0.71 -1.06
C ASP A 197 -24.23 -0.55 -2.49
N LEU A 198 -24.47 -1.66 -3.18
CA LEU A 198 -25.12 -1.66 -4.49
C LEU A 198 -26.56 -1.14 -4.43
N ALA A 199 -27.33 -1.50 -3.40
CA ALA A 199 -28.69 -0.98 -3.21
C ALA A 199 -28.68 0.53 -2.95
N ILE A 200 -27.76 1.03 -2.11
CA ILE A 200 -27.56 2.46 -1.87
C ILE A 200 -27.19 3.16 -3.17
N ASN A 201 -26.18 2.68 -3.89
CA ASN A 201 -25.73 3.26 -5.16
C ASN A 201 -26.82 3.22 -6.24
N ALA A 202 -27.58 2.14 -6.35
CA ALA A 202 -28.69 2.02 -7.28
C ALA A 202 -29.81 3.01 -6.94
N SER A 203 -30.14 3.18 -5.65
CA SER A 203 -31.13 4.17 -5.22
C SER A 203 -30.67 5.60 -5.51
N PHE A 204 -29.38 5.90 -5.30
CA PHE A 204 -28.77 7.18 -5.66
C PHE A 204 -28.86 7.43 -7.17
N LEU A 205 -28.43 6.47 -8.00
CA LEU A 205 -28.52 6.57 -9.46
C LEU A 205 -29.97 6.70 -9.97
N LYS A 206 -30.93 6.06 -9.29
CA LYS A 206 -32.36 6.18 -9.62
C LYS A 206 -32.94 7.56 -9.29
N SER A 207 -32.45 8.22 -8.23
CA SER A 207 -32.87 9.58 -7.84
C SER A 207 -32.14 10.69 -8.59
N LEU A 208 -31.00 10.38 -9.23
CA LEU A 208 -30.19 11.35 -9.96
C LEU A 208 -30.96 12.07 -11.10
N PRO A 209 -31.75 11.41 -11.96
CA PRO A 209 -32.53 12.08 -13.00
C PRO A 209 -33.54 13.09 -12.43
N ASP A 210 -34.20 12.74 -11.32
CA ASP A 210 -35.15 13.63 -10.66
C ASP A 210 -34.43 14.87 -10.11
N ASN A 211 -33.31 14.69 -9.42
CA ASN A 211 -32.47 15.79 -8.92
C ASN A 211 -31.94 16.68 -10.05
N LEU A 212 -31.49 16.08 -11.16
CA LEU A 212 -31.03 16.81 -12.35
C LEU A 212 -32.18 17.59 -13.00
N SER A 213 -33.39 17.04 -13.05
CA SER A 213 -34.57 17.73 -13.58
C SER A 213 -34.95 18.95 -12.73
N VAL A 214 -34.76 18.89 -11.41
CA VAL A 214 -34.99 20.02 -10.50
C VAL A 214 -33.94 21.11 -10.75
N ILE A 215 -32.67 20.75 -10.89
CA ILE A 215 -31.58 21.69 -11.22
C ILE A 215 -31.81 22.30 -12.61
N GLU A 216 -32.19 21.51 -13.60
CA GLU A 216 -32.54 21.99 -14.93
C GLU A 216 -33.68 23.00 -14.86
N ARG A 217 -34.79 22.65 -14.21
CA ARG A 217 -35.94 23.55 -14.03
C ARG A 217 -35.56 24.86 -13.32
N ALA A 218 -34.70 24.78 -12.29
CA ALA A 218 -34.22 25.95 -11.56
C ALA A 218 -33.27 26.84 -12.39
N THR A 219 -32.44 26.24 -13.26
CA THR A 219 -31.46 26.97 -14.07
C THR A 219 -32.02 27.47 -15.40
N MET A 220 -33.10 26.88 -15.91
CA MET A 220 -33.73 27.21 -17.20
C MET A 220 -34.02 28.72 -17.40
N PRO A 221 -34.55 29.48 -16.42
CA PRO A 221 -34.75 30.92 -16.59
C PRO A 221 -33.44 31.68 -16.85
N LEU A 222 -32.36 31.32 -16.15
CA LEU A 222 -31.04 31.92 -16.32
C LEU A 222 -30.42 31.52 -17.66
N GLN A 223 -30.56 30.26 -18.07
CA GLN A 223 -30.11 29.78 -19.37
C GLN A 223 -30.78 30.55 -20.51
N LYS A 224 -32.12 30.73 -20.45
CA LYS A 224 -32.87 31.56 -21.40
C LYS A 224 -32.35 33.00 -21.43
N PHE A 225 -32.14 33.61 -20.26
CA PHE A 225 -31.61 34.97 -20.16
C PHE A 225 -30.21 35.12 -20.80
N MET A 226 -29.30 34.19 -20.51
CA MET A 226 -27.94 34.20 -21.07
C MET A 226 -27.93 33.94 -22.58
N ALA A 227 -28.85 33.10 -23.08
CA ALA A 227 -29.03 32.85 -24.52
C ALA A 227 -29.49 34.11 -25.28
N HIS A 228 -30.37 34.93 -24.69
CA HIS A 228 -30.88 36.14 -25.35
C HIS A 228 -29.87 37.30 -25.39
N LYS A 229 -28.84 37.31 -24.53
CA LYS A 229 -27.84 38.39 -24.47
C LYS A 229 -26.66 38.25 -25.43
N THR A 230 -26.58 37.19 -26.23
CA THR A 230 -25.54 37.04 -27.25
C THR A 230 -26.09 37.46 -28.62
N PRO A 231 -25.77 38.68 -29.13
CA PRO A 231 -26.36 39.24 -30.36
C PRO A 231 -25.87 38.58 -31.67
N GLN A 232 -25.16 37.46 -31.59
CA GLN A 232 -24.91 36.57 -32.72
C GLN A 232 -25.37 35.18 -32.28
N GLY A 233 -26.38 34.63 -32.95
CA GLY A 233 -27.19 33.46 -32.58
C GLY A 233 -26.47 32.10 -32.44
N THR A 234 -25.22 32.09 -32.01
CA THR A 234 -24.51 30.91 -31.52
C THR A 234 -24.26 31.10 -30.03
N LEU A 235 -25.10 30.47 -29.20
CA LEU A 235 -24.76 30.21 -27.80
C LEU A 235 -23.33 29.66 -27.74
N PRO A 236 -22.41 30.26 -26.97
CA PRO A 236 -21.07 29.71 -26.76
C PRO A 236 -21.11 28.30 -26.17
N VAL A 237 -22.21 27.96 -25.49
CA VAL A 237 -22.50 26.63 -24.93
C VAL A 237 -22.68 25.56 -26.03
N ALA A 238 -23.12 25.95 -27.23
CA ALA A 238 -23.36 25.02 -28.34
C ALA A 238 -22.13 24.81 -29.26
N ARG A 239 -21.08 25.64 -29.16
CA ARG A 239 -19.78 25.34 -29.81
C ARG A 239 -18.95 24.28 -29.07
N MET A 240 -19.49 23.69 -28.00
CA MET A 240 -18.77 22.83 -27.05
C MET A 240 -18.65 21.34 -27.44
N ILE A 241 -18.64 20.99 -28.73
CA ILE A 241 -18.48 19.60 -29.19
C ILE A 241 -17.35 19.53 -30.23
N GLY A 242 -16.19 20.12 -29.92
CA GLY A 242 -14.95 19.70 -30.58
C GLY A 242 -14.52 18.34 -30.04
N THR A 243 -14.01 17.46 -30.90
CA THR A 243 -13.45 16.14 -30.52
C THR A 243 -12.44 16.25 -29.38
N ASP A 244 -11.64 17.32 -29.37
CA ASP A 244 -10.60 17.57 -28.36
C ASP A 244 -11.16 17.98 -27.00
N ARG A 245 -12.29 18.69 -26.96
CA ARG A 245 -12.95 19.02 -25.68
C ARG A 245 -13.57 17.77 -25.08
N ARG A 246 -14.22 16.94 -25.90
CA ARG A 246 -14.80 15.68 -25.43
C ARG A 246 -13.73 14.74 -24.88
N ARG A 247 -12.61 14.56 -25.62
CA ARG A 247 -11.45 13.78 -25.15
C ARG A 247 -10.90 14.30 -23.83
N ARG A 248 -10.77 15.62 -23.68
CA ARG A 248 -10.34 16.25 -22.41
C ARG A 248 -11.33 16.03 -21.27
N LEU A 249 -12.63 16.11 -21.54
CA LEU A 249 -13.67 15.83 -20.54
C LEU A 249 -13.72 14.35 -20.15
N ASP A 250 -13.50 13.44 -21.09
CA ASP A 250 -13.40 12.01 -20.82
C ASP A 250 -12.21 11.70 -19.89
N LEU A 251 -11.06 12.35 -20.11
CA LEU A 251 -9.92 12.28 -19.19
C LEU A 251 -10.23 12.92 -17.83
N ALA A 252 -11.02 14.00 -17.81
CA ALA A 252 -11.41 14.69 -16.57
C ALA A 252 -12.35 13.85 -15.68
N ARG A 253 -12.99 12.80 -16.21
CA ARG A 253 -13.85 11.88 -15.42
C ARG A 253 -13.11 11.16 -14.30
N LEU A 254 -11.79 11.03 -14.43
CA LEU A 254 -10.93 10.36 -13.45
C LEU A 254 -10.39 11.32 -12.38
N LEU A 255 -10.58 12.64 -12.54
CA LEU A 255 -10.09 13.63 -11.60
C LEU A 255 -10.95 13.65 -10.33
N CYS A 256 -10.31 13.86 -9.18
CA CYS A 256 -11.01 14.14 -7.93
C CYS A 256 -11.77 15.47 -8.00
N GLY A 257 -12.76 15.67 -7.12
CA GLY A 257 -13.62 16.87 -7.12
C GLY A 257 -12.86 18.21 -7.17
N PRO A 258 -11.84 18.42 -6.32
CA PRO A 258 -11.05 19.67 -6.34
C PRO A 258 -10.25 19.87 -7.63
N LEU A 259 -9.59 18.83 -8.14
CA LEU A 259 -8.86 18.91 -9.42
C LEU A 259 -9.79 19.08 -10.61
N TYR A 260 -10.97 18.44 -10.59
CA TYR A 260 -11.99 18.63 -11.61
C TYR A 260 -12.48 20.07 -11.63
N THR A 261 -12.71 20.67 -10.45
CA THR A 261 -13.12 22.07 -10.32
C THR A 261 -12.05 23.00 -10.89
N LEU A 262 -10.79 22.82 -10.48
CA LEU A 262 -9.64 23.57 -11.01
C LEU A 262 -9.54 23.42 -12.54
N PHE A 263 -9.61 22.18 -13.04
CA PHE A 263 -9.57 21.87 -14.47
C PHE A 263 -10.70 22.56 -15.23
N ALA A 264 -11.94 22.48 -14.74
CA ALA A 264 -13.10 23.09 -15.38
C ALA A 264 -12.99 24.62 -15.44
N GLN A 265 -12.50 25.24 -14.36
CA GLN A 265 -12.27 26.69 -14.31
C GLN A 265 -11.17 27.12 -15.30
N LEU A 266 -10.02 26.43 -15.31
CA LEU A 266 -8.92 26.69 -16.25
C LEU A 266 -9.39 26.50 -17.70
N GLN A 267 -10.06 25.39 -17.98
CA GLN A 267 -10.59 25.10 -19.31
C GLN A 267 -11.60 26.15 -19.76
N HIS A 268 -12.47 26.63 -18.87
CA HIS A 268 -13.43 27.69 -19.18
C HIS A 268 -12.73 29.01 -19.54
N TYR A 269 -11.65 29.35 -18.83
CA TYR A 269 -10.86 30.53 -19.14
C TYR A 269 -10.17 30.42 -20.51
N LEU A 270 -9.58 29.26 -20.82
CA LEU A 270 -8.92 29.00 -22.10
C LEU A 270 -9.90 28.94 -23.28
N ASP A 271 -11.11 28.43 -23.06
CA ASP A 271 -12.16 28.37 -24.10
C ASP A 271 -12.82 29.74 -24.36
N ARG A 272 -12.58 30.74 -23.51
CA ARG A 272 -13.17 32.06 -23.68
C ARG A 272 -12.55 32.72 -24.93
N PRO A 273 -13.34 33.02 -25.98
CA PRO A 273 -12.79 33.70 -27.14
C PRO A 273 -12.23 35.04 -26.70
N VAL A 274 -10.96 35.29 -26.97
CA VAL A 274 -10.34 36.60 -26.79
C VAL A 274 -11.16 37.56 -27.63
N ARG A 275 -11.90 38.45 -26.98
CA ARG A 275 -12.58 39.52 -27.69
C ARG A 275 -11.45 40.39 -28.23
N PRO A 276 -11.35 40.62 -29.55
CA PRO A 276 -10.41 41.59 -30.08
C PRO A 276 -10.91 42.97 -29.63
N GLU A 277 -10.54 43.35 -28.41
CA GLU A 277 -10.87 44.67 -27.86
C GLU A 277 -10.00 45.68 -28.60
N SER A 278 -10.60 46.32 -29.60
CA SER A 278 -10.10 47.48 -30.37
C SER A 278 -8.78 47.27 -31.14
N ALA A 279 -8.82 47.56 -32.44
CA ALA A 279 -7.77 47.35 -33.44
C ALA A 279 -6.51 48.25 -33.28
N GLY A 280 -6.05 48.53 -32.06
CA GLY A 280 -4.87 49.35 -31.80
C GLY A 280 -4.05 48.80 -30.64
N ASN A 281 -2.97 48.08 -30.97
CA ASN A 281 -1.85 47.72 -30.08
C ASN A 281 -2.05 46.59 -29.05
N SER A 282 -2.80 45.54 -29.36
CA SER A 282 -2.74 44.31 -28.57
C SER A 282 -1.69 43.35 -29.14
N PHE A 283 -0.50 43.32 -28.53
CA PHE A 283 0.31 42.11 -28.54
C PHE A 283 -0.60 40.95 -28.09
N LEU A 284 -0.64 39.87 -28.87
CA LEU A 284 -1.43 38.66 -28.58
C LEU A 284 -1.23 38.26 -27.11
N SER A 285 -2.29 38.36 -26.30
CA SER A 285 -2.27 37.81 -24.95
C SER A 285 -1.88 36.33 -25.07
N CYS A 286 -0.83 35.88 -24.36
CA CYS A 286 -0.36 34.50 -24.48
C CYS A 286 -1.42 33.47 -24.06
N ALA A 287 -2.55 33.92 -23.48
CA ALA A 287 -3.75 33.14 -23.23
C ALA A 287 -4.19 32.29 -24.44
N GLU A 288 -4.06 32.77 -25.68
CA GLU A 288 -4.45 32.02 -26.89
C GLU A 288 -3.59 30.77 -27.15
N THR A 289 -2.40 30.73 -26.55
CA THR A 289 -1.40 29.66 -26.75
C THR A 289 -1.21 28.77 -25.52
N MET A 290 -1.91 29.08 -24.42
CA MET A 290 -1.94 28.21 -23.25
C MET A 290 -2.72 26.93 -23.54
N SER A 291 -2.26 25.79 -23.02
CA SER A 291 -2.96 24.51 -23.20
C SER A 291 -3.02 23.73 -21.89
N LEU A 292 -4.00 22.85 -21.77
CA LEU A 292 -4.27 22.07 -20.57
C LEU A 292 -4.21 20.59 -20.92
N SER A 293 -3.43 19.82 -20.16
CA SER A 293 -3.37 18.37 -20.28
C SER A 293 -3.59 17.71 -18.94
N ILE A 294 -4.19 16.53 -18.97
CA ILE A 294 -4.31 15.67 -17.80
C ILE A 294 -3.28 14.56 -17.98
N SER A 295 -2.39 14.40 -17.01
CA SER A 295 -1.46 13.27 -16.98
C SER A 295 -2.08 12.18 -16.11
N PRO A 296 -2.52 11.06 -16.69
CA PRO A 296 -2.76 9.85 -15.92
C PRO A 296 -1.38 9.29 -15.57
N ASP A 297 -0.78 9.78 -14.48
CA ASP A 297 0.47 9.21 -14.01
C ASP A 297 0.21 7.79 -13.47
N ASP A 298 1.17 6.87 -13.65
CA ASP A 298 1.10 5.50 -13.10
C ASP A 298 1.22 5.49 -11.56
N SER A 299 1.62 6.63 -10.99
CA SER A 299 1.62 6.90 -9.56
C SER A 299 0.21 7.31 -9.09
N THR A 300 -0.10 7.07 -7.82
CA THR A 300 -1.45 7.08 -7.21
C THR A 300 -2.29 8.37 -7.35
N HIS A 301 -1.82 9.40 -8.06
CA HIS A 301 -2.44 10.72 -8.12
C HIS A 301 -2.52 11.24 -9.56
N SER A 302 -3.75 11.42 -10.08
CA SER A 302 -3.97 12.13 -11.34
C SER A 302 -3.52 13.59 -11.22
N GLU A 303 -2.90 14.10 -12.28
CA GLU A 303 -2.32 15.45 -12.30
C GLU A 303 -2.93 16.30 -13.42
N VAL A 304 -3.18 17.57 -13.12
CA VAL A 304 -3.57 18.58 -14.11
C VAL A 304 -2.35 19.44 -14.43
N ILE A 305 -2.00 19.54 -15.71
CA ILE A 305 -0.82 20.28 -16.17
C ILE A 305 -1.26 21.45 -17.06
N LEU A 306 -0.95 22.66 -16.62
CA LEU A 306 -1.14 23.89 -17.38
C LEU A 306 0.15 24.25 -18.11
N HIS A 307 0.06 24.36 -19.43
CA HIS A 307 1.17 24.75 -20.31
C HIS A 307 1.08 26.25 -20.57
N ILE A 308 2.07 27.00 -20.10
CA ILE A 308 2.19 28.44 -20.33
C ILE A 308 3.37 28.69 -21.28
N PRO A 309 3.13 29.19 -22.50
CA PRO A 309 4.21 29.52 -23.42
C PRO A 309 4.93 30.78 -22.96
N ILE A 310 6.26 30.76 -23.10
CA ILE A 310 7.12 31.91 -22.85
C ILE A 310 7.33 32.62 -24.18
N PRO A 311 6.93 33.90 -24.32
CA PRO A 311 7.22 34.67 -25.51
C PRO A 311 8.74 34.83 -25.65
N ASN A 312 9.26 34.60 -26.86
CA ASN A 312 10.69 34.67 -27.11
C ASN A 312 11.12 36.13 -27.24
N ILE A 313 11.76 36.68 -26.20
CA ILE A 313 12.07 38.12 -26.09
C ILE A 313 13.12 38.57 -27.12
N LEU A 314 13.96 37.67 -27.63
CA LEU A 314 15.19 38.03 -28.36
C LEU A 314 15.21 37.67 -29.84
N ASN A 315 14.41 36.70 -30.26
CA ASN A 315 14.51 36.15 -31.61
C ASN A 315 13.17 36.23 -32.33
N SER A 316 12.96 37.30 -33.09
CA SER A 316 12.03 37.30 -34.23
C SER A 316 12.50 36.33 -35.34
N SER A 317 13.73 35.84 -35.26
CA SER A 317 14.39 35.00 -36.27
C SER A 317 14.33 33.49 -36.02
N THR A 318 13.89 33.01 -34.85
CA THR A 318 13.74 31.55 -34.64
C THR A 318 12.54 31.05 -35.42
N ALA A 319 12.72 29.94 -36.15
CA ALA A 319 11.68 29.34 -36.99
C ALA A 319 10.33 29.24 -36.22
N PRO A 320 9.21 29.65 -36.84
CA PRO A 320 7.89 29.64 -36.21
C PRO A 320 7.53 28.20 -35.83
N GLY A 321 7.62 27.87 -34.53
CA GLY A 321 7.22 26.54 -34.05
C GLY A 321 7.78 26.09 -32.70
N GLN A 322 8.91 26.64 -32.23
CA GLN A 322 9.49 26.26 -30.92
C GLN A 322 9.35 27.37 -29.89
N THR A 323 8.13 27.54 -29.36
CA THR A 323 7.95 28.33 -28.14
C THR A 323 8.33 27.50 -26.92
N LYS A 324 9.21 28.04 -26.06
CA LYS A 324 9.49 27.42 -24.76
C LYS A 324 8.19 27.43 -23.94
N LYS A 325 7.97 26.40 -23.14
CA LYS A 325 6.78 26.28 -22.29
C LYS A 325 7.20 26.01 -20.85
N VAL A 326 6.54 26.70 -19.92
CA VAL A 326 6.55 26.35 -18.50
C VAL A 326 5.33 25.49 -18.23
N LEU A 327 5.53 24.40 -17.50
CA LEU A 327 4.48 23.49 -17.08
C LEU A 327 4.18 23.78 -15.61
N ILE A 328 2.93 24.10 -15.28
CA ILE A 328 2.48 24.15 -13.89
C ILE A 328 1.69 22.88 -13.62
N HIS A 329 2.22 22.09 -12.68
CA HIS A 329 1.68 20.83 -12.25
C HIS A 329 0.79 21.04 -11.04
N PHE A 330 -0.44 20.51 -11.08
CA PHE A 330 -1.39 20.55 -9.99
C PHE A 330 -1.72 19.14 -9.53
N ARG A 331 -1.42 18.83 -8.27
CA ARG A 331 -1.65 17.52 -7.64
C ARG A 331 -2.56 17.68 -6.44
N TYR A 332 -3.44 16.70 -6.22
CA TYR A 332 -4.30 16.68 -5.05
C TYR A 332 -3.89 15.55 -4.10
N TYR A 333 -3.64 15.93 -2.86
CA TYR A 333 -3.28 15.02 -1.78
C TYR A 333 -4.49 14.78 -0.90
N GLU A 334 -5.16 13.65 -1.08
CA GLU A 334 -6.40 13.30 -0.36
C GLU A 334 -6.20 13.26 1.16
N LYS A 335 -5.04 12.77 1.63
CA LYS A 335 -4.70 12.72 3.06
C LYS A 335 -4.75 14.07 3.76
N HIS A 336 -4.35 15.12 3.05
CA HIS A 336 -4.25 16.48 3.58
C HIS A 336 -5.38 17.39 3.05
N ASN A 337 -6.22 16.89 2.13
CA ASN A 337 -7.28 17.63 1.44
C ASN A 337 -6.79 18.97 0.86
N VAL A 338 -5.71 18.93 0.09
CA VAL A 338 -5.01 20.10 -0.42
C VAL A 338 -4.48 19.86 -1.83
N ILE A 339 -4.55 20.90 -2.66
CA ILE A 339 -3.91 20.96 -3.96
C ILE A 339 -2.54 21.61 -3.79
N THR A 340 -1.50 20.92 -4.24
CA THR A 340 -0.16 21.51 -4.37
C THR A 340 0.08 21.90 -5.82
N ALA A 341 0.93 22.91 -6.00
CA ALA A 341 1.44 23.28 -7.32
C ALA A 341 2.97 23.31 -7.32
N PHE A 342 3.56 22.94 -8.45
CA PHE A 342 4.97 23.16 -8.75
C PHE A 342 5.17 23.44 -10.23
N ALA A 343 6.24 24.17 -10.55
CA ALA A 343 6.58 24.49 -11.93
C ALA A 343 7.67 23.56 -12.46
N SER A 344 7.56 23.13 -13.71
CA SER A 344 8.54 22.30 -14.41
C SER A 344 8.67 22.73 -15.88
N GLY A 345 9.53 22.07 -16.65
CA GLY A 345 9.54 22.17 -18.12
C GLY A 345 10.47 23.22 -18.73
N ALA A 346 11.05 24.12 -17.93
CA ALA A 346 12.03 25.08 -18.43
C ALA A 346 13.35 24.98 -17.64
N LYS A 347 14.30 24.15 -18.09
CA LYS A 347 15.73 24.27 -17.68
C LYS A 347 16.25 25.71 -17.83
N THR A 348 15.49 26.56 -18.53
CA THR A 348 15.77 27.97 -18.77
C THR A 348 15.18 28.94 -17.76
N THR A 349 14.25 28.63 -16.85
CA THR A 349 13.80 29.66 -15.87
C THR A 349 14.75 29.75 -14.68
N LEU A 350 15.06 30.97 -14.22
CA LEU A 350 15.84 31.20 -13.00
C LEU A 350 15.02 30.71 -11.79
N ASN A 351 15.59 29.85 -10.94
CA ASN A 351 14.97 29.36 -9.69
C ASN A 351 13.54 28.78 -9.84
N GLN A 352 13.38 27.64 -10.52
CA GLN A 352 12.08 26.97 -10.71
C GLN A 352 11.29 26.79 -9.40
N GLU A 353 11.97 26.49 -8.30
CA GLU A 353 11.36 26.27 -6.98
C GLU A 353 10.68 27.50 -6.39
N ILE A 354 11.13 28.71 -6.79
CA ILE A 354 10.69 30.00 -6.24
C ILE A 354 9.71 30.70 -7.20
N LEU A 355 9.50 30.15 -8.40
CA LEU A 355 8.69 30.80 -9.45
C LEU A 355 7.26 31.12 -9.02
N LEU A 356 6.67 30.24 -8.21
CA LEU A 356 5.28 30.35 -7.74
C LEU A 356 5.17 30.96 -6.34
N ASP A 357 6.29 31.13 -5.64
CA ASP A 357 6.34 31.72 -4.31
C ASP A 357 5.94 33.19 -4.35
N GLU A 358 5.17 33.63 -3.35
CA GLU A 358 4.73 35.02 -3.20
C GLU A 358 4.15 35.63 -4.50
N LEU A 359 3.45 34.81 -5.29
CA LEU A 359 2.68 35.29 -6.44
C LEU A 359 1.69 36.37 -5.99
N PHE A 360 1.12 36.18 -4.80
CA PHE A 360 0.33 37.17 -4.07
C PHE A 360 1.01 37.50 -2.74
N PRO A 361 0.88 38.75 -2.25
CA PRO A 361 1.41 39.13 -0.95
C PRO A 361 0.86 38.24 0.16
N ASN A 362 1.76 37.75 1.03
CA ASN A 362 1.45 36.87 2.15
C ASN A 362 0.95 35.47 1.80
N ASP A 363 1.09 35.01 0.55
CA ASP A 363 0.84 33.61 0.19
C ASP A 363 2.09 32.76 0.48
N TYR A 364 2.25 32.42 1.76
CA TYR A 364 3.31 31.55 2.25
C TYR A 364 2.77 30.13 2.31
N PRO A 365 3.22 29.22 1.41
CA PRO A 365 2.75 27.85 1.45
C PRO A 365 3.24 27.18 2.74
N ASP A 366 2.32 26.63 3.51
CA ASP A 366 2.66 25.76 4.64
C ASP A 366 3.46 24.56 4.10
N SER A 367 4.65 24.33 4.64
CA SER A 367 5.45 23.17 4.23
C SER A 367 4.79 21.91 4.82
N ILE A 368 4.10 21.15 3.98
CA ILE A 368 3.56 19.84 4.34
C ILE A 368 4.64 18.81 4.01
N ALA A 369 5.07 18.03 5.00
CA ALA A 369 5.95 16.89 4.77
C ALA A 369 5.23 15.88 3.84
N ASP A 370 5.98 15.24 2.95
CA ASP A 370 5.48 14.17 2.04
C ASP A 370 4.66 14.62 0.81
N THR A 371 4.60 15.92 0.49
CA THR A 371 3.97 16.40 -0.75
C THR A 371 4.96 16.89 -1.79
N ASP A 372 4.74 16.54 -3.05
CA ASP A 372 5.45 17.13 -4.18
C ASP A 372 4.84 18.52 -4.49
N GLY A 373 5.66 19.55 -4.36
CA GLY A 373 5.24 20.93 -4.56
C GLY A 373 4.72 21.61 -3.30
N ARG A 374 4.09 22.78 -3.49
CA ARG A 374 3.71 23.66 -2.38
C ARG A 374 2.21 23.96 -2.40
N PRO A 375 1.54 23.96 -1.23
CA PRO A 375 0.10 24.21 -1.13
C PRO A 375 -0.23 25.71 -1.13
N TYR A 376 -0.19 26.36 -2.29
CA TYR A 376 -0.52 27.78 -2.37
C TYR A 376 -2.01 28.05 -2.10
N HIS A 377 -2.32 29.13 -1.41
CA HIS A 377 -3.71 29.49 -1.11
C HIS A 377 -4.49 29.80 -2.39
N TRP A 378 -3.90 30.53 -3.34
CA TRP A 378 -4.55 30.81 -4.62
C TRP A 378 -4.92 29.53 -5.39
N CYS A 379 -4.10 28.49 -5.28
CA CYS A 379 -4.33 27.21 -5.96
C CYS A 379 -5.51 26.46 -5.36
N ASN A 380 -5.54 26.36 -4.02
CA ASN A 380 -6.62 25.71 -3.27
C ASN A 380 -7.96 26.45 -3.46
N TYR A 381 -7.92 27.78 -3.47
CA TYR A 381 -9.10 28.60 -3.76
C TYR A 381 -9.70 28.30 -5.14
N LEU A 382 -8.87 28.21 -6.19
CA LEU A 382 -9.34 27.84 -7.53
C LEU A 382 -9.87 26.40 -7.60
N GLY A 383 -9.34 25.50 -6.78
CA GLY A 383 -9.87 24.15 -6.62
C GLY A 383 -11.19 24.05 -5.84
N GLY A 384 -11.74 25.17 -5.36
CA GLY A 384 -12.95 25.18 -4.52
C GLY A 384 -12.70 24.71 -3.08
N LEU A 385 -11.43 24.58 -2.67
CA LEU A 385 -11.05 24.28 -1.30
C LEU A 385 -10.96 25.60 -0.53
N HIS A 386 -12.01 25.91 0.22
CA HIS A 386 -12.02 27.08 1.10
C HIS A 386 -11.18 26.83 2.35
N VAL A 387 -9.87 27.07 2.24
CA VAL A 387 -8.99 27.18 3.41
C VAL A 387 -9.28 28.53 4.06
N THR A 388 -9.77 28.52 5.30
CA THR A 388 -10.13 29.72 6.06
C THR A 388 -8.88 30.52 6.44
N TYR A 389 -8.32 31.28 5.50
CA TYR A 389 -7.21 32.20 5.78
C TYR A 389 -7.68 33.65 5.82
N LYS A 390 -6.97 34.46 6.60
CA LYS A 390 -7.33 35.85 6.97
C LYS A 390 -7.56 36.72 5.74
N LYS A 391 -8.74 37.34 5.63
CA LYS A 391 -9.06 38.50 4.76
C LYS A 391 -8.40 38.48 3.37
N GLN A 392 -8.40 37.33 2.69
CA GLN A 392 -7.88 37.30 1.33
C GLN A 392 -8.95 37.89 0.40
N GLU A 393 -8.57 38.93 -0.35
CA GLU A 393 -9.40 39.44 -1.43
C GLU A 393 -9.61 38.32 -2.43
N SER A 394 -10.85 38.11 -2.86
CA SER A 394 -11.20 37.06 -3.82
C SER A 394 -10.43 37.25 -5.12
N THR A 395 -9.35 36.48 -5.31
CA THR A 395 -8.54 36.54 -6.52
C THR A 395 -9.25 35.78 -7.63
N SER A 396 -9.76 36.51 -8.62
CA SER A 396 -10.36 35.86 -9.79
C SER A 396 -9.30 35.06 -10.56
N LEU A 397 -9.71 33.95 -11.20
CA LEU A 397 -8.83 33.12 -12.03
C LEU A 397 -8.04 33.93 -13.07
N GLY A 398 -8.69 34.93 -13.70
CA GLY A 398 -8.06 35.78 -14.69
C GLY A 398 -6.97 36.71 -14.12
N VAL A 399 -7.00 37.00 -12.82
CA VAL A 399 -5.92 37.72 -12.14
C VAL A 399 -4.76 36.78 -11.85
N VAL A 400 -5.05 35.56 -11.39
CA VAL A 400 -4.02 34.53 -11.14
C VAL A 400 -3.25 34.20 -12.42
N LEU A 401 -3.95 33.92 -13.52
CA LEU A 401 -3.31 33.57 -14.79
C LEU A 401 -2.48 34.71 -15.37
N ARG A 402 -2.97 35.96 -15.27
CA ARG A 402 -2.19 37.14 -15.68
C ARG A 402 -0.96 37.36 -14.80
N ALA A 403 -1.09 37.16 -13.49
CA ALA A 403 0.03 37.23 -12.58
C ALA A 403 1.09 36.15 -12.89
N LEU A 404 0.66 34.91 -13.18
CA LEU A 404 1.54 33.82 -13.60
C LEU A 404 2.23 34.12 -14.93
N GLU A 405 1.49 34.60 -15.94
CA GLU A 405 2.07 34.96 -17.24
C GLU A 405 3.13 36.06 -17.08
N ARG A 406 2.78 37.15 -16.36
CA ARG A 406 3.70 38.25 -16.06
C ARG A 406 4.92 37.77 -15.30
N ARG A 407 4.74 36.87 -14.33
CA ARG A 407 5.82 36.30 -13.53
C ARG A 407 6.79 35.47 -14.36
N ILE A 408 6.25 34.57 -15.18
CA ILE A 408 7.02 33.68 -16.05
C ILE A 408 7.80 34.52 -17.07
N ARG A 409 7.15 35.51 -17.67
CA ARG A 409 7.80 36.42 -18.63
C ARG A 409 8.91 37.22 -17.97
N ALA A 410 8.62 37.87 -16.84
CA ALA A 410 9.60 38.66 -16.10
C ALA A 410 10.80 37.83 -15.64
N ASN A 411 10.61 36.56 -15.25
CA ASN A 411 11.72 35.70 -14.83
C ASN A 411 12.60 35.25 -16.00
N GLU A 412 12.05 34.99 -17.18
CA GLU A 412 12.88 34.73 -18.37
C GLU A 412 13.61 36.02 -18.80
N THR A 413 12.94 37.19 -18.78
CA THR A 413 13.56 38.50 -19.04
C THR A 413 14.68 38.78 -18.05
N LEU A 414 14.44 38.59 -16.76
CA LEU A 414 15.43 38.79 -15.71
C LEU A 414 16.61 37.86 -15.89
N LYS A 415 16.37 36.57 -16.16
CA LYS A 415 17.47 35.64 -16.45
C LYS A 415 18.31 36.12 -17.63
N HIS A 416 17.66 36.56 -18.70
CA HIS A 416 18.38 37.09 -19.85
C HIS A 416 19.22 38.31 -19.48
N ILE A 417 18.64 39.27 -18.74
CA ILE A 417 19.36 40.46 -18.27
C ILE A 417 20.55 40.05 -17.41
N LEU A 418 20.36 39.20 -16.40
CA LEU A 418 21.43 38.74 -15.52
C LEU A 418 22.55 38.04 -16.31
N HIS A 419 22.20 37.14 -17.22
CA HIS A 419 23.18 36.45 -18.07
C HIS A 419 23.98 37.39 -18.97
N GLN A 420 23.39 38.49 -19.44
CA GLN A 420 24.10 39.52 -20.20
C GLN A 420 24.99 40.37 -19.29
N LEU A 421 24.50 40.75 -18.11
CA LEU A 421 25.24 41.54 -17.14
C LEU A 421 26.45 40.78 -16.57
N GLU A 422 26.32 39.48 -16.31
CA GLU A 422 27.42 38.57 -15.92
C GLU A 422 28.52 38.50 -16.99
N ARG A 423 28.16 38.72 -18.26
CA ARG A 423 29.12 38.85 -19.38
C ARG A 423 29.64 40.28 -19.55
N CYS A 424 29.36 41.15 -18.59
CA CYS A 424 29.70 42.56 -18.59
C CYS A 424 29.13 43.33 -19.80
N TYR A 425 27.98 42.86 -20.32
CA TYR A 425 27.27 43.49 -21.43
C TYR A 425 25.93 44.06 -20.95
N VAL A 426 25.70 45.36 -21.20
CA VAL A 426 24.45 46.03 -20.88
C VAL A 426 23.54 45.97 -22.11
N PRO A 427 22.39 45.25 -22.07
CA PRO A 427 21.48 45.17 -23.21
C PRO A 427 21.03 46.58 -23.66
N GLN A 428 21.07 46.84 -24.96
CA GLN A 428 20.65 48.13 -25.51
C GLN A 428 19.16 48.12 -25.85
N THR A 429 18.36 48.88 -25.12
CA THR A 429 16.90 49.00 -25.38
C THR A 429 16.53 50.20 -26.26
N SER A 430 17.44 51.14 -26.51
CA SER A 430 17.12 52.41 -27.20
C SER A 430 18.12 52.87 -28.27
N GLY A 431 19.06 52.02 -28.69
CA GLY A 431 20.10 52.34 -29.68
C GLY A 431 21.13 53.39 -29.23
N LYS A 432 20.94 54.09 -28.10
CA LYS A 432 21.93 54.98 -27.51
C LYS A 432 22.95 54.18 -26.70
N GLU A 433 24.23 54.47 -26.91
CA GLU A 433 25.31 53.90 -26.10
C GLU A 433 25.24 54.37 -24.64
N THR A 434 25.55 53.49 -23.70
CA THR A 434 25.61 53.83 -22.28
C THR A 434 26.90 54.60 -21.96
N PRO A 435 26.83 55.66 -21.13
CA PRO A 435 28.00 56.49 -20.82
C PRO A 435 29.01 55.81 -19.88
N CYS A 436 28.62 54.70 -19.25
CA CYS A 436 29.48 53.86 -18.42
C CYS A 436 29.70 52.48 -19.06
N ARG A 437 30.86 51.90 -18.77
CA ARG A 437 31.21 50.51 -19.08
C ARG A 437 31.04 49.66 -17.83
N LEU A 438 30.28 48.57 -17.94
CA LEU A 438 30.17 47.55 -16.88
C LEU A 438 31.47 46.73 -16.87
N ILE A 439 32.11 46.63 -15.70
CA ILE A 439 33.35 45.86 -15.51
C ILE A 439 33.06 44.52 -14.84
N LYS A 440 32.17 44.52 -13.85
CA LYS A 440 31.93 43.36 -13.00
C LYS A 440 30.46 43.30 -12.61
N PHE A 441 29.86 42.12 -12.69
CA PHE A 441 28.54 41.83 -12.15
C PHE A 441 28.58 40.42 -11.56
N GLU A 442 28.67 40.32 -10.24
CA GLU A 442 28.80 39.06 -9.54
C GLU A 442 27.77 38.95 -8.41
N ALA A 443 27.18 37.77 -8.25
CA ALA A 443 26.36 37.49 -7.08
C ALA A 443 27.24 37.52 -5.83
N THR A 444 26.82 38.26 -4.80
CA THR A 444 27.49 38.24 -3.51
C THR A 444 27.15 36.92 -2.84
N GLU A 445 28.16 36.13 -2.46
CA GLU A 445 27.93 34.89 -1.70
C GLU A 445 27.36 35.25 -0.32
N GLU A 446 26.04 35.23 -0.21
CA GLU A 446 25.37 35.23 1.09
C GLU A 446 25.76 33.92 1.79
N GLY A 447 26.28 34.01 3.02
CA GLY A 447 26.86 32.88 3.74
C GLY A 447 25.97 31.63 3.71
N GLU A 448 26.61 30.45 3.72
CA GLU A 448 26.04 29.12 3.40
C GLU A 448 24.71 28.75 4.10
N ASN A 449 24.32 29.47 5.15
CA ASN A 449 23.10 29.26 5.91
C ASN A 449 21.82 29.81 5.25
N ASN A 450 21.90 30.58 4.16
CA ASN A 450 20.74 31.25 3.56
C ASN A 450 20.34 30.73 2.17
N LYS A 451 20.43 29.42 1.93
CA LYS A 451 20.02 28.80 0.63
C LYS A 451 18.56 29.05 0.21
N ARG A 452 17.73 29.62 1.09
CA ARG A 452 16.33 30.02 0.82
C ARG A 452 16.12 31.53 0.82
N SER A 453 17.17 32.36 0.74
CA SER A 453 16.95 33.78 0.60
C SER A 453 16.18 34.05 -0.71
N LEU A 454 14.96 34.58 -0.56
CA LEU A 454 14.13 35.03 -1.68
C LEU A 454 14.76 36.25 -2.36
N GLU A 455 15.68 36.90 -1.67
CA GLU A 455 16.49 38.02 -2.10
C GLU A 455 17.87 37.51 -2.54
N LYS A 456 18.36 38.01 -3.67
CA LYS A 456 19.76 37.82 -4.10
C LYS A 456 20.42 39.18 -4.23
N THR A 457 21.57 39.32 -3.60
CA THR A 457 22.40 40.52 -3.70
C THR A 457 23.47 40.34 -4.78
N TYR A 458 23.63 41.33 -5.66
CA TYR A 458 24.67 41.37 -6.68
C TYR A 458 25.55 42.60 -6.49
N THR A 459 26.85 42.43 -6.65
CA THR A 459 27.82 43.52 -6.70
C THR A 459 28.07 43.91 -8.16
N VAL A 460 27.84 45.18 -8.46
CA VAL A 460 27.97 45.79 -9.78
C VAL A 460 29.10 46.80 -9.74
N VAL A 461 30.09 46.65 -10.62
CA VAL A 461 31.19 47.60 -10.78
C VAL A 461 31.15 48.19 -12.17
N PHE A 462 31.09 49.52 -12.26
CA PHE A 462 31.12 50.23 -13.52
C PHE A 462 32.14 51.38 -13.51
N VAL A 463 32.60 51.74 -14.70
CA VAL A 463 33.56 52.82 -14.94
C VAL A 463 32.97 53.78 -15.98
N PRO A 464 32.86 55.09 -15.69
CA PRO A 464 32.48 56.10 -16.67
C PRO A 464 33.47 56.10 -17.83
N ARG A 465 33.03 56.26 -19.08
CA ARG A 465 33.97 56.27 -20.22
C ARG A 465 34.97 57.44 -20.19
N THR A 466 34.67 58.48 -19.41
CA THR A 466 35.48 59.69 -19.24
C THR A 466 36.45 59.63 -18.05
N SER A 467 36.45 58.53 -17.29
CA SER A 467 37.21 58.39 -16.04
C SER A 467 37.70 56.97 -15.83
N ASP A 468 38.79 56.80 -15.09
CA ASP A 468 39.21 55.47 -14.60
C ASP A 468 38.62 55.14 -13.22
N ALA A 469 37.81 56.04 -12.64
CA ALA A 469 37.18 55.82 -11.34
C ALA A 469 36.15 54.69 -11.39
N GLN A 470 36.37 53.67 -10.55
CA GLN A 470 35.44 52.57 -10.37
C GLN A 470 34.38 52.94 -9.34
N PHE A 471 33.13 52.62 -9.67
CA PHE A 471 32.00 52.76 -8.76
C PHE A 471 31.48 51.37 -8.44
N ILE A 472 31.39 51.06 -7.15
CA ILE A 472 30.88 49.79 -6.64
C ILE A 472 29.50 50.03 -6.08
N VAL A 473 28.54 49.29 -6.61
CA VAL A 473 27.13 49.38 -6.22
C VAL A 473 26.65 47.97 -5.94
N SER A 474 25.73 47.83 -4.98
CA SER A 474 25.05 46.56 -4.76
C SER A 474 23.58 46.69 -5.13
N VAL A 475 23.01 45.62 -5.70
CA VAL A 475 21.59 45.53 -6.01
C VAL A 475 21.01 44.29 -5.37
N CYS A 476 19.98 44.48 -4.55
CA CYS A 476 19.19 43.41 -3.98
C CYS A 476 17.94 43.19 -4.85
N ILE A 477 17.77 41.96 -5.33
CA ILE A 477 16.64 41.57 -6.18
C ILE A 477 15.83 40.50 -5.47
N HIS A 478 14.56 40.78 -5.22
CA HIS A 478 13.61 39.82 -4.68
C HIS A 478 13.12 38.87 -5.79
N MET A 479 13.75 37.72 -5.93
CA MET A 479 13.50 36.74 -7.01
C MET A 479 12.04 36.27 -7.03
N ALA A 480 11.45 36.04 -5.84
CA ALA A 480 10.06 35.62 -5.71
C ALA A 480 9.04 36.74 -5.93
N ARG A 481 9.45 38.02 -6.05
CA ARG A 481 8.52 39.15 -6.22
C ARG A 481 8.81 40.04 -7.44
N TYR A 482 9.86 39.76 -8.21
CA TYR A 482 10.12 40.45 -9.47
C TYR A 482 9.03 40.15 -10.54
N PRO A 483 8.43 41.15 -11.21
CA PRO A 483 8.78 42.59 -11.20
C PRO A 483 7.88 43.44 -10.29
N ALA A 484 7.00 42.83 -9.49
CA ALA A 484 6.08 43.54 -8.60
C ALA A 484 6.81 44.29 -7.48
N VAL A 485 7.91 43.75 -6.99
CA VAL A 485 8.88 44.46 -6.15
C VAL A 485 10.08 44.83 -7.01
N PRO A 486 10.39 46.13 -7.17
CA PRO A 486 11.54 46.55 -7.94
C PRO A 486 12.86 46.20 -7.24
N PRO A 487 13.95 46.01 -8.00
CA PRO A 487 15.29 45.89 -7.43
C PRO A 487 15.64 47.10 -6.57
N ARG A 488 16.27 46.85 -5.43
CA ARG A 488 16.74 47.87 -4.50
C ARG A 488 18.24 48.05 -4.68
N TRP A 489 18.64 49.26 -5.03
CA TRP A 489 20.05 49.63 -5.22
C TRP A 489 20.61 50.27 -3.95
N MET A 490 21.83 49.89 -3.57
CA MET A 490 22.57 50.46 -2.44
C MET A 490 23.90 50.98 -2.97
N LEU A 491 24.09 52.29 -2.92
CA LEU A 491 25.24 52.98 -3.50
C LEU A 491 26.30 53.21 -2.42
N SER A 492 27.34 52.39 -2.40
CA SER A 492 28.47 52.55 -1.47
C SER A 492 29.51 53.49 -2.08
N GLY A 493 29.78 54.63 -1.43
CA GLY A 493 30.72 55.65 -1.88
C GLY A 493 32.21 55.29 -1.80
N SER A 494 32.58 54.02 -1.95
CA SER A 494 33.98 53.62 -1.96
C SER A 494 34.59 53.88 -3.34
N HIS A 495 35.16 55.06 -3.53
CA HIS A 495 36.16 55.25 -4.57
C HIS A 495 37.38 54.41 -4.19
N LEU A 496 37.58 53.26 -4.84
CA LEU A 496 38.87 52.57 -4.79
C LEU A 496 39.88 53.44 -5.54
N VAL A 497 40.49 54.38 -4.83
CA VAL A 497 41.68 55.06 -5.31
C VAL A 497 42.80 54.02 -5.26
N THR A 498 43.18 53.48 -6.40
CA THR A 498 44.25 52.48 -6.56
C THR A 498 45.66 53.03 -6.30
N SER A 499 45.80 54.17 -5.62
CA SER A 499 47.11 54.69 -5.21
C SER A 499 47.48 54.13 -3.84
N ASN A 500 48.64 53.47 -3.76
CA ASN A 500 49.24 52.87 -2.56
C ASN A 500 49.59 53.85 -1.41
N ASP A 501 48.97 55.03 -1.35
CA ASP A 501 49.19 56.02 -0.29
C ASP A 501 48.13 55.85 0.81
N TRP A 502 48.52 55.17 1.88
CA TRP A 502 47.72 54.82 3.07
C TRP A 502 47.35 55.99 3.99
N ASN A 503 47.26 57.22 3.49
CA ASN A 503 46.80 58.36 4.30
C ASN A 503 45.28 58.48 4.23
N VAL A 504 44.61 57.52 4.90
CA VAL A 504 43.16 57.45 5.07
C VAL A 504 42.74 58.33 6.24
N THR A 505 42.13 59.48 5.95
CA THR A 505 41.05 60.08 6.76
C THR A 505 40.23 60.98 5.84
N ASP A 506 38.91 60.94 5.99
CA ASP A 506 37.95 61.89 5.41
C ASP A 506 37.38 61.57 4.02
N SER A 507 37.08 60.31 3.74
CA SER A 507 35.86 60.06 2.95
C SER A 507 34.67 60.36 3.86
N PRO A 508 33.81 61.34 3.54
CA PRO A 508 32.66 61.65 4.39
C PRO A 508 31.81 60.40 4.54
N LEU A 509 31.44 60.06 5.79
CA LEU A 509 30.52 58.96 6.13
C LEU A 509 29.18 59.04 5.37
N TYR A 510 28.87 60.19 4.78
CA TYR A 510 27.64 60.45 4.05
C TYR A 510 27.90 61.35 2.82
N ASP A 511 27.73 60.80 1.62
CA ASP A 511 27.70 61.57 0.38
C ASP A 511 26.23 61.88 0.02
N THR A 512 25.86 63.16 0.13
CA THR A 512 24.51 63.66 -0.20
C THR A 512 24.11 63.40 -1.65
N HIS A 513 25.07 63.39 -2.59
CA HIS A 513 24.78 63.14 -4.01
C HIS A 513 24.47 61.67 -4.27
N LEU A 514 25.20 60.75 -3.64
CA LEU A 514 24.92 59.31 -3.72
C LEU A 514 23.60 58.97 -3.02
N ALA A 515 23.32 59.56 -1.85
CA ALA A 515 22.03 59.36 -1.17
C ALA A 515 20.85 59.88 -2.00
N SER A 516 21.01 61.03 -2.67
CA SER A 516 20.01 61.57 -3.59
C SER A 516 19.81 60.68 -4.82
N LEU A 517 20.90 60.15 -5.38
CA LEU A 517 20.84 59.20 -6.50
C LEU A 517 20.15 57.89 -6.08
N GLU A 518 20.47 57.36 -4.90
CA GLU A 518 19.86 56.15 -4.36
C GLU A 518 18.35 56.34 -4.17
N ARG A 519 17.95 57.44 -3.53
CA ARG A 519 16.54 57.80 -3.36
C ARG A 519 15.83 57.91 -4.70
N TYR A 520 16.47 58.55 -5.68
CA TYR A 520 15.86 58.68 -7.00
C TYR A 520 15.70 57.31 -7.68
N VAL A 521 16.72 56.46 -7.71
CA VAL A 521 16.63 55.16 -8.41
C VAL A 521 15.63 54.20 -7.76
N ASN A 522 15.51 54.25 -6.42
CA ASN A 522 14.64 53.36 -5.66
C ASN A 522 13.20 53.89 -5.51
N ALA A 523 12.98 55.20 -5.57
CA ALA A 523 11.65 55.81 -5.38
C ALA A 523 11.23 56.72 -6.56
N ASP A 524 11.86 57.89 -6.70
CA ASP A 524 11.34 58.96 -7.56
C ASP A 524 11.40 58.62 -9.06
N GLY A 525 12.53 58.09 -9.52
CA GLY A 525 12.76 57.65 -10.89
C GLY A 525 11.95 56.42 -11.28
N LEU A 526 11.51 55.62 -10.30
CA LEU A 526 10.58 54.53 -10.56
C LEU A 526 9.20 55.09 -10.91
N VAL A 527 8.68 56.04 -10.12
CA VAL A 527 7.43 56.74 -10.43
C VAL A 527 7.50 57.43 -11.80
N GLU A 528 8.65 58.04 -12.10
CA GLU A 528 8.87 58.67 -13.41
C GLU A 528 8.87 57.64 -14.55
N LEU A 529 9.49 56.46 -14.39
CA LEU A 529 9.41 55.36 -15.35
C LEU A 529 7.97 54.86 -15.55
N LEU A 530 7.13 54.94 -14.51
CA LEU A 530 5.72 54.55 -14.59
C LEU A 530 4.85 55.61 -15.28
N GLN A 531 5.18 56.88 -15.11
CA GLN A 531 4.39 58.00 -15.66
C GLN A 531 4.82 58.38 -17.07
N ASN A 532 6.12 58.30 -17.36
CA ASN A 532 6.67 58.62 -18.67
C ASN A 532 6.55 57.40 -19.59
N SER A 533 5.45 57.37 -20.35
CA SER A 533 5.21 56.56 -21.56
C SER A 533 6.25 56.76 -22.69
N LEU A 534 7.43 57.30 -22.39
CA LEU A 534 8.52 57.63 -23.29
C LEU A 534 9.49 56.47 -23.54
N SER A 535 9.23 55.27 -23.01
CA SER A 535 9.96 54.11 -23.50
C SER A 535 9.58 53.87 -24.97
N PRO A 536 10.54 53.52 -25.85
CA PRO A 536 10.25 53.19 -27.25
C PRO A 536 9.37 51.93 -27.41
N ILE A 537 9.04 51.27 -26.29
CA ILE A 537 8.18 50.10 -26.18
C ILE A 537 6.86 50.60 -25.58
N ARG A 538 5.89 50.93 -26.44
CA ARG A 538 4.55 51.50 -26.11
C ARG A 538 3.64 50.64 -25.20
N ASN A 539 4.19 49.67 -24.46
CA ASN A 539 3.43 48.68 -23.71
C ASN A 539 3.71 48.80 -22.20
N ASP A 540 2.72 49.29 -21.45
CA ASP A 540 2.81 49.52 -20.01
C ASP A 540 3.25 48.28 -19.22
N GLU A 541 2.86 47.07 -19.62
CA GLU A 541 3.25 45.83 -18.92
C GLU A 541 4.66 45.33 -19.24
N ALA A 542 5.13 45.50 -20.49
CA ALA A 542 6.46 45.04 -20.91
C ALA A 542 7.57 45.88 -20.26
N ASN A 543 7.27 47.15 -19.94
CA ASN A 543 8.24 48.05 -19.31
C ASN A 543 8.69 47.58 -17.92
N TYR A 544 7.81 46.92 -17.15
CA TYR A 544 8.16 46.44 -15.81
C TYR A 544 9.13 45.25 -15.81
N GLU A 545 9.13 44.44 -16.87
CA GLU A 545 10.00 43.28 -16.97
C GLU A 545 11.47 43.66 -17.12
N TRP A 546 11.74 44.89 -17.58
CA TRP A 546 13.06 45.46 -17.83
C TRP A 546 13.50 46.48 -16.76
N ILE A 547 12.78 46.57 -15.63
CA ILE A 547 13.00 47.60 -14.61
C ILE A 547 14.44 47.62 -14.07
N LEU A 548 15.06 46.45 -13.89
CA LEU A 548 16.46 46.34 -13.45
C LEU A 548 17.42 47.08 -14.40
N LEU A 549 17.20 46.91 -15.71
CA LEU A 549 18.04 47.51 -16.74
C LEU A 549 17.81 49.03 -16.83
N TYR A 550 16.56 49.48 -16.70
CA TYR A 550 16.24 50.90 -16.67
C TYR A 550 16.87 51.61 -15.47
N GLN A 551 16.80 51.00 -14.28
CA GLN A 551 17.46 51.53 -13.08
C GLN A 551 18.99 51.58 -13.24
N LEU A 552 19.61 50.51 -13.75
CA LEU A 552 21.04 50.47 -14.01
C LEU A 552 21.48 51.58 -14.97
N ARG A 553 20.72 51.79 -16.05
CA ARG A 553 21.00 52.85 -17.01
C ARG A 553 20.88 54.23 -16.38
N CYS A 554 19.84 54.46 -15.59
CA CYS A 554 19.65 55.72 -14.88
C CYS A 554 20.84 56.02 -13.94
N ILE A 555 21.35 55.00 -13.24
CA ILE A 555 22.56 55.12 -12.41
C ILE A 555 23.75 55.55 -13.28
N CYS A 556 23.98 54.87 -14.42
CA CYS A 556 25.09 55.20 -15.31
C CYS A 556 25.00 56.63 -15.88
N GLU A 557 23.82 57.04 -16.33
CA GLU A 557 23.61 58.38 -16.90
C GLU A 557 23.86 59.48 -15.86
N ARG A 558 23.35 59.32 -14.63
CA ARG A 558 23.52 60.31 -13.57
C ARG A 558 24.93 60.38 -13.00
N ILE A 559 25.62 59.25 -12.92
CA ILE A 559 27.02 59.24 -12.48
C ILE A 559 27.91 59.92 -13.52
N ALA A 560 27.66 59.67 -14.81
CA ALA A 560 28.36 60.37 -15.88
C ALA A 560 28.10 61.89 -15.85
N THR A 561 26.88 62.34 -15.58
CA THR A 561 26.58 63.78 -15.46
C THR A 561 27.26 64.40 -14.25
N ASN A 562 27.21 63.76 -13.08
CA ASN A 562 27.83 64.28 -11.86
C ASN A 562 29.36 64.41 -12.01
N TYR A 563 29.98 63.45 -12.70
CA TYR A 563 31.42 63.46 -12.94
C TYR A 563 31.83 64.53 -13.98
N ASN A 564 31.04 64.72 -15.02
CA ASN A 564 31.30 65.80 -15.99
C ASN A 564 31.14 67.19 -15.35
N VAL A 565 30.20 67.37 -14.43
CA VAL A 565 30.02 68.63 -13.69
C VAL A 565 31.17 68.89 -12.72
N SER A 566 31.67 67.86 -12.00
CA SER A 566 32.81 68.03 -11.09
C SER A 566 34.12 68.33 -11.82
N GLN A 567 34.34 67.75 -13.01
CA GLN A 567 35.48 68.10 -13.88
C GLN A 567 35.34 69.48 -14.54
N ALA A 568 34.12 69.93 -14.86
CA ALA A 568 33.90 71.27 -15.38
C ALA A 568 34.08 72.34 -14.28
N GLY A 569 33.74 72.02 -13.03
CA GLY A 569 33.84 72.91 -11.87
C GLY A 569 35.27 73.29 -11.46
N THR A 570 36.30 72.57 -11.91
CA THR A 570 37.71 72.99 -11.75
C THR A 570 38.11 74.13 -12.70
N ARG A 571 37.22 74.55 -13.62
CA ARG A 571 37.34 75.83 -14.36
C ARG A 571 36.35 76.86 -13.78
N GLN A 572 36.81 77.58 -12.76
CA GLN A 572 36.26 78.85 -12.25
C GLN A 572 34.75 78.86 -11.88
N PHE A 573 34.39 78.31 -10.71
CA PHE A 573 33.37 78.99 -9.88
C PHE A 573 34.08 80.01 -8.98
N LYS A 574 34.39 81.16 -9.56
CA LYS A 574 34.83 82.34 -8.82
C LYS A 574 33.56 83.08 -8.38
N GLY A 575 33.17 82.87 -7.12
CA GLY A 575 32.28 83.73 -6.34
C GLY A 575 30.90 84.06 -6.93
N ARG A 576 29.85 83.47 -6.37
CA ARG A 576 28.69 84.29 -6.01
C ARG A 576 27.96 83.71 -4.81
N ASP A 577 27.97 84.54 -3.78
CA ASP A 577 27.31 84.39 -2.50
C ASP A 577 25.82 84.07 -2.64
N HIS A 578 25.33 83.32 -1.64
CA HIS A 578 24.02 83.44 -1.03
C HIS A 578 22.85 83.88 -1.93
N ALA A 579 22.07 82.92 -2.42
CA ALA A 579 20.68 83.18 -2.80
C ALA A 579 19.85 83.42 -1.52
N PRO A 580 19.08 84.52 -1.43
CA PRO A 580 18.21 84.76 -0.29
C PRO A 580 17.00 83.83 -0.34
N ILE A 581 16.57 83.43 0.85
CA ILE A 581 15.29 82.75 1.09
C ILE A 581 14.20 83.81 0.90
N ASP A 582 13.50 83.77 -0.23
CA ASP A 582 12.25 84.52 -0.39
C ASP A 582 11.12 83.75 0.30
N THR A 583 10.75 84.24 1.49
CA THR A 583 9.44 84.01 2.08
C THR A 583 8.44 84.95 1.42
N GLN A 584 7.46 84.41 0.67
CA GLN A 584 6.10 84.98 0.59
C GLN A 584 5.10 84.03 -0.11
N ASN A 585 4.02 83.75 0.63
CA ASN A 585 2.70 83.17 0.31
C ASN A 585 2.58 81.70 -0.11
#